data_AF-A0A202DHI1-F1
#
_entry.id   AF-A0A202DHI1-F1
#
_cell.length_a   1.000
_cell.length_b   1.000
_cell.length_c   1.000
_cell.angle_alpha   90.00
_cell.angle_beta   90.00
_cell.angle_gamma   90.00
#
_symmetry.space_group_name_H-M   'P 1'
#
loop_
_entity.id
_entity.type
_entity.pdbx_description
1 polymer ?
#
loop_
_entity_poly.entity_id
_entity_poly.type
_entity_poly.pdbx_seq_one_letter_code
_entity_poly.pdbx_strand_id
1 'polypeptide(L)'
;KGFGAAKLVVFANIPEDSPFMAGAYSGMGEPECVINVGVSGPGVVARAVERLKQESPDVTLNEIAEEVKHTAFRVTRSGELIGREVARRLSVEFGVGDLSLAPTPRVGDSVGEIYQAMGIQRLGAPGTTAAVALLNDAVKKGGAFASSSVGGLSGAFIPVMEDHALSEAVEKGDLSLEKLEAMTAVCSVGLDMILLPGSSSPEMIGGLIMDEAAIGVINRKTTAVRVIPVPGGNVGDKIDFGGLFGSGTIMNAQCPEGAEEFMRRGGRIPAPLQSLGN
;
A
#
# COMPACT_ATOMS: atom_id res chain seq x y z
N LYS A 1 7.84 -19.72 -9.21
CA LYS A 1 8.00 -19.13 -10.57
C LYS A 1 7.65 -17.65 -10.50
N GLY A 2 8.22 -16.76 -11.31
CA GLY A 2 7.85 -15.32 -11.32
C GLY A 2 8.46 -14.44 -10.22
N PHE A 3 9.16 -15.01 -9.22
CA PHE A 3 9.71 -14.29 -8.07
C PHE A 3 10.63 -13.11 -8.40
N GLY A 4 11.30 -13.11 -9.56
CA GLY A 4 12.11 -11.98 -10.00
C GLY A 4 11.31 -10.67 -10.09
N ALA A 5 10.07 -10.74 -10.59
CA ALA A 5 9.19 -9.56 -10.70
C ALA A 5 8.72 -9.03 -9.34
N ALA A 6 8.71 -9.86 -8.28
CA ALA A 6 8.40 -9.41 -6.91
C ALA A 6 9.44 -8.42 -6.33
N LYS A 7 10.58 -8.27 -7.02
CA LYS A 7 11.68 -7.34 -6.67
C LYS A 7 11.73 -6.12 -7.57
N LEU A 8 10.81 -6.00 -8.53
CA LEU A 8 10.70 -4.88 -9.44
C LEU A 8 9.49 -4.04 -9.03
N VAL A 9 9.69 -2.73 -8.97
CA VAL A 9 8.63 -1.75 -8.74
C VAL A 9 8.81 -0.59 -9.72
N VAL A 10 7.72 -0.12 -10.29
CA VAL A 10 7.69 1.04 -11.19
C VAL A 10 6.98 2.18 -10.49
N PHE A 11 7.59 3.35 -10.40
CA PHE A 11 7.01 4.50 -9.70
C PHE A 11 6.59 5.65 -10.63
N ALA A 12 5.62 6.42 -10.16
CA ALA A 12 5.38 7.81 -10.58
C ALA A 12 5.49 8.74 -9.36
N ASN A 13 6.01 9.96 -9.56
CA ASN A 13 6.26 10.95 -8.50
C ASN A 13 7.06 10.39 -7.30
N ILE A 14 8.09 9.57 -7.56
CA ILE A 14 8.96 9.10 -6.49
C ILE A 14 9.70 10.31 -5.85
N PRO A 15 9.74 10.42 -4.51
CA PRO A 15 10.59 11.40 -3.82
C PRO A 15 12.08 11.13 -4.10
N GLU A 16 12.96 12.11 -3.85
CA GLU A 16 14.41 12.06 -4.14
C GLU A 16 15.19 11.01 -3.32
N ASP A 17 14.60 10.56 -2.22
CA ASP A 17 15.01 9.45 -1.37
C ASP A 17 13.77 8.64 -0.99
N SER A 18 13.92 7.34 -0.74
CA SER A 18 12.79 6.54 -0.25
C SER A 18 13.25 5.41 0.67
N PRO A 19 12.77 5.37 1.92
CA PRO A 19 12.98 4.23 2.80
C PRO A 19 11.99 3.08 2.55
N PHE A 20 11.08 3.21 1.58
CA PHE A 20 10.06 2.20 1.30
C PHE A 20 10.67 0.90 0.78
N MET A 21 10.58 -0.17 1.56
CA MET A 21 11.32 -1.42 1.38
C MET A 21 11.32 -1.98 -0.06
N ALA A 22 10.19 -1.98 -0.77
CA ALA A 22 10.13 -2.56 -2.12
C ALA A 22 10.87 -1.74 -3.19
N GLY A 23 11.07 -0.45 -2.95
CA GLY A 23 11.69 0.50 -3.87
C GLY A 23 12.71 1.41 -3.21
N ALA A 24 13.37 0.91 -2.16
CA ALA A 24 14.19 1.74 -1.30
C ALA A 24 15.46 2.19 -2.03
N TYR A 25 15.81 3.46 -1.86
CA TYR A 25 17.07 4.00 -2.34
C TYR A 25 17.48 5.23 -1.52
N SER A 26 18.79 5.43 -1.40
CA SER A 26 19.37 6.60 -0.72
C SER A 26 19.55 7.73 -1.74
N GLY A 27 18.87 8.84 -1.53
CA GLY A 27 18.99 10.02 -2.37
C GLY A 27 20.34 10.73 -2.22
N MET A 28 20.69 11.58 -3.19
CA MET A 28 21.94 12.35 -3.17
C MET A 28 22.01 13.38 -2.02
N GLY A 29 20.86 13.74 -1.42
CA GLY A 29 20.78 14.66 -0.29
C GLY A 29 20.88 14.00 1.09
N GLU A 30 20.90 12.67 1.15
CA GLU A 30 20.94 11.93 2.41
C GLU A 30 22.37 11.82 2.97
N PRO A 31 22.53 11.60 4.28
CA PRO A 31 23.83 11.31 4.90
C PRO A 31 24.51 10.08 4.27
N GLU A 32 25.85 9.99 4.39
CA GLU A 32 26.61 8.82 3.92
C GLU A 32 26.11 7.50 4.54
N CYS A 33 25.57 7.56 5.76
CA CYS A 33 24.91 6.44 6.42
C CYS A 33 23.78 6.95 7.31
N VAL A 34 22.58 6.44 7.07
CA VAL A 34 21.36 6.80 7.80
C VAL A 34 20.54 5.55 8.14
N ILE A 35 19.91 5.55 9.30
CA ILE A 35 18.96 4.53 9.72
C ILE A 35 17.55 5.09 9.63
N ASN A 36 16.76 4.49 8.73
CA ASN A 36 15.33 4.68 8.63
C ASN A 36 14.61 3.49 9.26
N VAL A 37 13.43 3.71 9.84
CA VAL A 37 12.65 2.64 10.48
C VAL A 37 11.23 2.64 9.95
N GLY A 38 10.78 1.50 9.45
CA GLY A 38 9.36 1.22 9.23
C GLY A 38 8.75 0.55 10.45
N VAL A 39 7.52 0.93 10.81
CA VAL A 39 6.82 0.36 11.96
C VAL A 39 5.58 -0.38 11.50
N SER A 40 5.50 -1.67 11.78
CA SER A 40 4.26 -2.42 11.58
C SER A 40 3.27 -2.13 12.72
N GLY A 41 2.00 -2.00 12.37
CA GLY A 41 0.89 -1.68 13.26
C GLY A 41 -0.50 -2.19 12.89
N PRO A 42 -0.77 -2.88 11.75
CA PRO A 42 -2.14 -3.26 11.42
C PRO A 42 -2.87 -4.03 12.51
N GLY A 43 -2.24 -5.05 13.09
CA GLY A 43 -2.86 -5.85 14.16
C GLY A 43 -3.19 -5.05 15.43
N VAL A 44 -2.40 -4.03 15.74
CA VAL A 44 -2.66 -3.15 16.90
C VAL A 44 -3.85 -2.25 16.62
N VAL A 45 -3.94 -1.71 15.41
CA VAL A 45 -5.05 -0.85 14.97
C VAL A 45 -6.35 -1.64 14.86
N ALA A 46 -6.32 -2.83 14.27
CA ALA A 46 -7.50 -3.70 14.14
C ALA A 46 -8.11 -4.00 15.52
N ARG A 47 -7.29 -4.45 16.48
CA ARG A 47 -7.74 -4.74 17.86
C ARG A 47 -8.28 -3.50 18.58
N ALA A 48 -7.68 -2.33 18.35
CA ALA A 48 -8.16 -1.09 18.95
C ALA A 48 -9.57 -0.74 18.46
N VAL A 49 -9.81 -0.84 17.14
CA VAL A 49 -11.13 -0.62 16.54
C VAL A 49 -12.15 -1.69 16.97
N GLU A 50 -11.74 -2.96 17.05
CA GLU A 50 -12.60 -4.04 17.54
C GLU A 50 -13.04 -3.80 18.99
N ARG A 51 -12.10 -3.43 19.87
CA ARG A 51 -12.42 -3.11 21.27
C ARG A 51 -13.38 -1.93 21.35
N LEU A 52 -13.13 -0.87 20.59
CA LEU A 52 -14.01 0.30 20.56
C LEU A 52 -15.45 -0.08 20.17
N LYS A 53 -15.63 -0.97 19.19
CA LYS A 53 -16.94 -1.48 18.77
C LYS A 53 -17.62 -2.37 19.80
N GLN A 54 -16.84 -3.15 20.55
CA GLN A 54 -17.37 -3.98 21.63
C GLN A 54 -17.87 -3.12 22.80
N GLU A 55 -17.18 -2.02 23.08
CA GLU A 55 -17.56 -1.06 24.12
C GLU A 55 -18.73 -0.16 23.68
N SER A 56 -18.78 0.21 22.40
CA SER A 56 -19.82 1.05 21.81
C SER A 56 -20.28 0.50 20.44
N PRO A 57 -21.38 -0.29 20.40
CA PRO A 57 -21.88 -0.87 19.16
C PRO A 57 -22.29 0.17 18.10
N ASP A 58 -22.70 1.36 18.52
CA ASP A 58 -23.15 2.47 17.67
C ASP A 58 -22.01 3.47 17.35
N VAL A 59 -20.76 3.02 17.42
CA VAL A 59 -19.59 3.86 17.16
C VAL A 59 -19.65 4.52 15.77
N THR A 60 -19.36 5.81 15.75
CA THR A 60 -19.36 6.62 14.53
C THR A 60 -18.02 6.52 13.79
N LEU A 61 -18.01 6.87 12.50
CA LEU A 61 -16.77 6.92 11.70
C LEU A 61 -15.74 7.90 12.28
N ASN A 62 -16.19 8.99 12.91
CA ASN A 62 -15.31 9.96 13.55
C ASN A 62 -14.59 9.33 14.76
N GLU A 63 -15.31 8.58 15.59
CA GLU A 63 -14.71 7.90 16.76
C GLU A 63 -13.73 6.80 16.33
N ILE A 64 -14.04 6.06 15.26
CA ILE A 64 -13.10 5.11 14.65
C ILE A 64 -11.84 5.83 14.17
N ALA A 65 -11.98 6.96 13.47
CA ALA A 65 -10.84 7.73 12.98
C ALA A 65 -9.97 8.26 14.14
N GLU A 66 -10.58 8.71 15.23
CA GLU A 66 -9.86 9.15 16.43
C GLU A 66 -9.08 8.00 17.09
N GLU A 67 -9.68 6.82 17.24
CA GLU A 67 -8.99 5.66 17.82
C GLU A 67 -7.82 5.19 16.95
N VAL A 68 -8.00 5.17 15.62
CA VAL A 68 -6.92 4.90 14.66
C VAL A 68 -5.80 5.92 14.82
N LYS A 69 -6.13 7.21 14.89
CA LYS A 69 -5.15 8.31 15.04
C LYS A 69 -4.35 8.17 16.34
N HIS A 70 -5.02 7.91 17.46
CA HIS A 70 -4.36 7.69 18.76
C HIS A 70 -3.45 6.45 18.75
N THR A 71 -3.90 5.38 18.10
CA THR A 71 -3.13 4.14 18.00
C THR A 71 -1.91 4.33 17.12
N ALA A 72 -2.08 4.95 15.93
CA ALA A 72 -0.99 5.27 15.01
C ALA A 72 0.07 6.15 15.68
N PHE A 73 -0.34 7.14 16.49
CA PHE A 73 0.58 7.95 17.30
C PHE A 73 1.47 7.08 18.21
N ARG A 74 0.87 6.16 18.99
CA ARG A 74 1.60 5.32 19.94
C ARG A 74 2.57 4.36 19.25
N VAL A 75 2.13 3.76 18.14
CA VAL A 75 2.94 2.86 17.31
C VAL A 75 4.16 3.63 16.77
N THR A 76 3.91 4.82 16.20
CA THR A 76 4.97 5.68 15.65
C THR A 76 6.01 6.08 16.71
N ARG A 77 5.56 6.55 17.89
CA ARG A 77 6.47 6.92 18.99
C ARG A 77 7.35 5.76 19.42
N SER A 78 6.78 4.56 19.47
CA SER A 78 7.51 3.35 19.87
C SER A 78 8.59 3.00 18.85
N GLY A 79 8.26 3.05 17.54
CA GLY A 79 9.22 2.80 16.48
C GLY A 79 10.34 3.83 16.41
N GLU A 80 10.02 5.12 16.57
CA GLU A 80 11.03 6.19 16.61
C GLU A 80 12.00 6.01 17.79
N LEU A 81 11.50 5.67 18.97
CA LEU A 81 12.34 5.42 20.15
C LEU A 81 13.35 4.29 19.90
N ILE A 82 12.90 3.20 19.28
CA ILE A 82 13.77 2.07 18.91
C ILE A 82 14.77 2.50 17.84
N GLY A 83 14.31 3.19 16.78
CA GLY A 83 15.17 3.63 15.69
C GLY A 83 16.29 4.55 16.14
N ARG A 84 15.98 5.52 17.03
CA ARG A 84 16.98 6.41 17.61
C ARG A 84 18.00 5.65 18.48
N GLU A 85 17.56 4.66 19.25
CA GLU A 85 18.47 3.86 20.06
C GLU A 85 19.40 2.99 19.19
N VAL A 86 18.89 2.41 18.10
CA VAL A 86 19.71 1.67 17.13
C VAL A 86 20.73 2.58 16.46
N ALA A 87 20.30 3.74 15.95
CA ALA A 87 21.17 4.73 15.33
C ALA A 87 22.28 5.19 16.30
N ARG A 88 21.92 5.48 17.56
CA ARG A 88 22.87 5.84 18.62
C ARG A 88 23.91 4.75 18.88
N ARG A 89 23.48 3.47 18.97
CA ARG A 89 24.41 2.33 19.19
C ARG A 89 25.36 2.12 18.03
N LEU A 90 24.89 2.35 16.81
CA LEU A 90 25.69 2.22 15.59
C LEU A 90 26.52 3.47 15.28
N SER A 91 26.32 4.57 16.02
CA SER A 91 26.98 5.86 15.77
C SER A 91 26.72 6.40 14.36
N VAL A 92 25.47 6.27 13.91
CA VAL A 92 24.95 6.75 12.62
C VAL A 92 23.74 7.65 12.86
N GLU A 93 23.34 8.42 11.85
CA GLU A 93 22.18 9.30 11.96
C GLU A 93 20.86 8.52 11.90
N PHE A 94 19.87 9.01 12.64
CA PHE A 94 18.49 8.58 12.46
C PHE A 94 17.83 9.49 11.43
N GLY A 95 17.31 8.90 10.35
CA GLY A 95 16.58 9.61 9.31
C GLY A 95 15.12 9.74 9.69
N VAL A 96 14.26 8.98 9.01
CA VAL A 96 12.81 9.05 9.17
C VAL A 96 12.18 7.76 9.70
N GLY A 97 11.04 7.92 10.34
CA GLY A 97 10.09 6.85 10.61
C GLY A 97 9.04 6.78 9.49
N ASP A 98 8.92 5.62 8.84
CA ASP A 98 7.81 5.34 7.92
C ASP A 98 6.59 4.89 8.73
N LEU A 99 5.50 5.65 8.61
CA LEU A 99 4.24 5.49 9.36
C LEU A 99 3.34 4.38 8.81
N SER A 100 3.83 3.68 7.80
CA SER A 100 3.01 2.80 6.99
C SER A 100 2.55 1.58 7.77
N LEU A 101 1.24 1.32 7.72
CA LEU A 101 0.66 0.10 8.26
C LEU A 101 1.03 -1.07 7.33
N ALA A 102 2.25 -1.58 7.49
CA ALA A 102 2.76 -2.71 6.72
C ALA A 102 2.20 -4.03 7.31
N PRO A 103 1.35 -4.76 6.56
CA PRO A 103 0.82 -6.05 7.00
C PRO A 103 1.86 -7.15 6.87
N THR A 104 1.55 -8.28 7.47
CA THR A 104 2.28 -9.53 7.23
C THR A 104 1.30 -10.65 6.85
N PRO A 105 1.78 -11.75 6.25
CA PRO A 105 0.89 -12.87 5.90
C PRO A 105 0.27 -13.57 7.12
N ARG A 106 0.56 -13.10 8.34
CA ARG A 106 0.07 -13.66 9.59
C ARG A 106 -1.33 -13.13 9.89
N VAL A 107 -2.23 -14.04 10.28
CA VAL A 107 -3.56 -13.69 10.81
C VAL A 107 -3.43 -12.79 12.05
N GLY A 108 -4.25 -11.76 12.13
CA GLY A 108 -4.19 -10.74 13.18
C GLY A 108 -3.17 -9.63 12.92
N ASP A 109 -2.58 -9.55 11.73
CA ASP A 109 -1.67 -8.47 11.30
C ASP A 109 -1.93 -8.04 9.85
N SER A 110 -3.18 -7.68 9.57
CA SER A 110 -3.69 -7.30 8.25
C SER A 110 -4.36 -5.93 8.25
N VAL A 111 -4.18 -5.16 7.17
CA VAL A 111 -4.97 -3.95 6.92
C VAL A 111 -6.41 -4.29 6.51
N GLY A 112 -6.61 -5.45 5.87
CA GLY A 112 -7.92 -5.97 5.53
C GLY A 112 -8.78 -6.25 6.77
N GLU A 113 -8.18 -6.80 7.82
CA GLU A 113 -8.83 -6.98 9.12
C GLU A 113 -9.25 -5.65 9.75
N ILE A 114 -8.50 -4.56 9.55
CA ILE A 114 -8.92 -3.22 10.00
C ILE A 114 -10.18 -2.80 9.26
N TYR A 115 -10.26 -2.98 7.94
CA TYR A 115 -11.47 -2.64 7.18
C TYR A 115 -12.68 -3.46 7.61
N GLN A 116 -12.47 -4.75 7.91
CA GLN A 116 -13.50 -5.61 8.50
C GLN A 116 -13.93 -5.12 9.88
N ALA A 117 -12.98 -4.75 10.74
CA ALA A 117 -13.25 -4.14 12.03
C ALA A 117 -14.04 -2.83 11.85
N MET A 118 -13.76 -2.01 10.85
CA MET A 118 -14.54 -0.79 10.53
C MET A 118 -15.96 -1.08 10.02
N GLY A 119 -16.29 -2.33 9.65
CA GLY A 119 -17.61 -2.75 9.21
C GLY A 119 -17.69 -3.27 7.76
N ILE A 120 -16.58 -3.31 7.03
CA ILE A 120 -16.53 -3.86 5.65
C ILE A 120 -16.37 -5.38 5.71
N GLN A 121 -17.49 -6.11 5.74
CA GLN A 121 -17.47 -7.57 5.87
C GLN A 121 -16.79 -8.30 4.69
N ARG A 122 -16.96 -7.78 3.47
CA ARG A 122 -16.34 -8.30 2.25
C ARG A 122 -15.46 -7.23 1.63
N LEU A 123 -14.15 -7.45 1.63
CA LEU A 123 -13.19 -6.49 1.08
C LEU A 123 -13.38 -6.39 -0.42
N GLY A 124 -13.63 -5.18 -0.91
CA GLY A 124 -13.99 -4.91 -2.30
C GLY A 124 -15.43 -4.45 -2.48
N ALA A 125 -16.30 -4.63 -1.47
CA ALA A 125 -17.65 -4.09 -1.47
C ALA A 125 -17.67 -2.54 -1.60
N PRO A 126 -18.78 -1.94 -2.09
CA PRO A 126 -18.99 -0.50 -2.01
C PRO A 126 -18.74 0.01 -0.58
N GLY A 127 -17.99 1.11 -0.46
CA GLY A 127 -17.52 1.62 0.84
C GLY A 127 -16.08 1.24 1.19
N THR A 128 -15.51 0.17 0.63
CA THR A 128 -14.10 -0.23 0.91
C THR A 128 -13.11 0.91 0.61
N THR A 129 -13.26 1.60 -0.53
CA THR A 129 -12.42 2.75 -0.89
C THR A 129 -12.54 3.89 0.13
N ALA A 130 -13.74 4.16 0.65
CA ALA A 130 -13.93 5.18 1.69
C ALA A 130 -13.27 4.78 3.01
N ALA A 131 -13.33 3.50 3.37
CA ALA A 131 -12.63 2.96 4.55
C ALA A 131 -11.11 3.09 4.41
N VAL A 132 -10.55 2.82 3.23
CA VAL A 132 -9.12 3.05 2.92
C VAL A 132 -8.76 4.53 3.11
N ALA A 133 -9.58 5.44 2.58
CA ALA A 133 -9.33 6.88 2.69
C ALA A 133 -9.32 7.33 4.16
N LEU A 134 -10.30 6.89 4.96
CA LEU A 134 -10.39 7.21 6.39
C LEU A 134 -9.18 6.67 7.15
N LEU A 135 -8.83 5.39 6.95
CA LEU A 135 -7.69 4.77 7.60
C LEU A 135 -6.39 5.51 7.25
N ASN A 136 -6.17 5.79 5.96
CA ASN A 136 -4.97 6.47 5.49
C ASN A 136 -4.82 7.87 6.10
N ASP A 137 -5.91 8.67 6.10
CA ASP A 137 -5.92 10.00 6.67
C ASP A 137 -5.69 9.98 8.19
N ALA A 138 -6.35 9.09 8.93
CA ALA A 138 -6.20 8.96 10.37
C ALA A 138 -4.77 8.52 10.77
N VAL A 139 -4.19 7.56 10.04
CA VAL A 139 -2.79 7.11 10.25
C VAL A 139 -1.81 8.26 10.00
N LYS A 140 -1.96 8.98 8.89
CA LYS A 140 -1.11 10.13 8.56
C LYS A 140 -1.19 11.22 9.62
N LYS A 141 -2.40 11.57 10.09
CA LYS A 141 -2.60 12.55 11.16
C LYS A 141 -1.97 12.10 12.48
N GLY A 142 -2.14 10.82 12.84
CA GLY A 142 -1.59 10.26 14.09
C GLY A 142 -0.07 10.22 14.10
N GLY A 143 0.53 9.79 12.99
CA GLY A 143 1.98 9.70 12.86
C GLY A 143 2.66 11.06 12.71
N ALA A 144 2.08 12.00 11.94
CA ALA A 144 2.58 13.37 11.85
C ALA A 144 2.55 14.11 13.20
N PHE A 145 1.60 13.77 14.07
CA PHE A 145 1.57 14.28 15.44
C PHE A 145 2.63 13.63 16.35
N ALA A 146 3.09 12.42 16.03
CA ALA A 146 4.02 11.66 16.86
C ALA A 146 5.49 12.04 16.67
N SER A 147 5.88 12.46 15.47
CA SER A 147 7.28 12.69 15.13
C SER A 147 7.43 13.85 14.16
N SER A 148 8.49 14.64 14.34
CA SER A 148 8.95 15.63 13.36
C SER A 148 9.84 15.01 12.27
N SER A 149 10.19 13.74 12.41
CA SER A 149 11.04 12.96 11.49
C SER A 149 10.21 11.90 10.79
N VAL A 150 9.09 12.32 10.19
CA VAL A 150 8.18 11.46 9.42
C VAL A 150 8.51 11.61 7.93
N GLY A 151 8.63 10.49 7.23
CA GLY A 151 8.94 10.46 5.80
C GLY A 151 8.55 9.14 5.13
N GLY A 152 8.88 8.98 3.85
CA GLY A 152 8.47 7.82 3.04
C GLY A 152 7.01 7.87 2.58
N LEU A 153 6.51 6.75 2.06
CA LEU A 153 5.15 6.70 1.51
C LEU A 153 4.07 6.83 2.59
N SER A 154 4.37 6.57 3.87
CA SER A 154 3.58 6.88 5.07
C SER A 154 2.05 6.80 4.87
N GLY A 155 1.44 5.64 5.12
CA GLY A 155 -0.01 5.48 5.02
C GLY A 155 -0.53 4.04 5.09
N ALA A 156 -1.80 3.83 4.68
CA ALA A 156 -2.35 2.48 4.51
C ALA A 156 -1.80 1.84 3.23
N PHE A 157 -1.22 0.64 3.38
CA PHE A 157 -0.60 -0.14 2.31
C PHE A 157 -1.52 -1.28 1.89
N ILE A 158 -1.56 -1.63 0.60
CA ILE A 158 -2.45 -2.68 0.07
C ILE A 158 -1.61 -3.75 -0.69
N PRO A 159 -0.63 -4.42 -0.04
CA PRO A 159 0.18 -5.46 -0.67
C PRO A 159 -0.60 -6.78 -0.67
N VAL A 160 -1.24 -7.12 -1.80
CA VAL A 160 -2.26 -8.19 -1.85
C VAL A 160 -1.73 -9.53 -1.34
N MET A 161 -0.55 -9.96 -1.78
CA MET A 161 0.02 -11.24 -1.30
C MET A 161 0.57 -11.19 0.13
N GLU A 162 0.95 -10.01 0.62
CA GLU A 162 1.55 -9.86 1.95
C GLU A 162 0.48 -9.72 3.03
N ASP A 163 -0.78 -9.49 2.65
CA ASP A 163 -1.93 -9.37 3.55
C ASP A 163 -2.91 -10.53 3.34
N HIS A 164 -3.08 -11.37 4.37
CA HIS A 164 -3.90 -12.57 4.25
C HIS A 164 -5.38 -12.28 3.92
N ALA A 165 -5.95 -11.20 4.46
CA ALA A 165 -7.37 -10.87 4.26
C ALA A 165 -7.60 -10.31 2.86
N LEU A 166 -6.66 -9.52 2.33
CA LEU A 166 -6.70 -9.06 0.93
C LEU A 166 -6.53 -10.23 -0.04
N SER A 167 -5.56 -11.12 0.21
CA SER A 167 -5.36 -12.33 -0.59
C SER A 167 -6.62 -13.22 -0.61
N GLU A 168 -7.26 -13.41 0.55
CA GLU A 168 -8.50 -14.19 0.65
C GLU A 168 -9.67 -13.52 -0.11
N ALA A 169 -9.75 -12.19 -0.07
CA ALA A 169 -10.76 -11.45 -0.82
C ALA A 169 -10.58 -11.56 -2.34
N VAL A 170 -9.33 -11.58 -2.82
CA VAL A 170 -9.02 -11.87 -4.23
C VAL A 170 -9.38 -13.30 -4.59
N GLU A 171 -9.03 -14.27 -3.74
CA GLU A 171 -9.38 -15.68 -3.96
C GLU A 171 -10.90 -15.90 -4.07
N LYS A 172 -11.68 -15.20 -3.24
CA LYS A 172 -13.15 -15.22 -3.27
C LYS A 172 -13.76 -14.48 -4.45
N GLY A 173 -12.96 -13.70 -5.19
CA GLY A 173 -13.43 -12.84 -6.28
C GLY A 173 -14.15 -11.56 -5.81
N ASP A 174 -14.03 -11.19 -4.53
CA ASP A 174 -14.64 -9.98 -3.97
C ASP A 174 -13.83 -8.72 -4.28
N LEU A 175 -12.51 -8.88 -4.36
CA LEU A 175 -11.57 -7.80 -4.60
C LEU A 175 -11.01 -7.92 -6.02
N SER A 176 -11.48 -7.08 -6.93
CA SER A 176 -11.00 -7.02 -8.33
C SER A 176 -9.78 -6.11 -8.48
N LEU A 177 -9.11 -6.20 -9.62
CA LEU A 177 -7.95 -5.36 -9.93
C LEU A 177 -8.33 -3.88 -10.03
N GLU A 178 -9.47 -3.58 -10.65
CA GLU A 178 -10.02 -2.22 -10.79
C GLU A 178 -10.47 -1.67 -9.44
N LYS A 179 -10.89 -2.55 -8.52
CA LYS A 179 -11.20 -2.13 -7.17
C LYS A 179 -9.94 -1.77 -6.39
N LEU A 180 -8.85 -2.52 -6.58
CA LEU A 180 -7.53 -2.18 -6.04
C LEU A 180 -7.07 -0.84 -6.61
N GLU A 181 -7.15 -0.64 -7.94
CA GLU A 181 -6.88 0.63 -8.62
C GLU A 181 -7.71 1.79 -8.02
N ALA A 182 -9.02 1.60 -7.82
CA ALA A 182 -9.84 2.62 -7.16
C ALA A 182 -9.41 2.91 -5.71
N MET A 183 -8.93 1.90 -4.98
CA MET A 183 -8.35 2.10 -3.65
C MET A 183 -7.01 2.83 -3.73
N THR A 184 -6.25 2.68 -4.82
CA THR A 184 -4.95 3.36 -4.95
C THR A 184 -5.09 4.87 -5.01
N ALA A 185 -6.19 5.38 -5.57
CA ALA A 185 -6.49 6.80 -5.63
C ALA A 185 -6.48 7.49 -4.24
N VAL A 186 -6.77 6.74 -3.18
CA VAL A 186 -6.87 7.26 -1.79
C VAL A 186 -5.88 6.62 -0.81
N CYS A 187 -5.10 5.61 -1.23
CA CYS A 187 -4.05 4.99 -0.42
C CYS A 187 -2.70 5.73 -0.56
N SER A 188 -1.61 5.18 -0.01
CA SER A 188 -0.27 5.75 -0.18
C SER A 188 0.59 5.20 -1.31
N VAL A 189 0.54 3.90 -1.63
CA VAL A 189 1.58 3.27 -2.48
C VAL A 189 1.14 3.04 -3.91
N GLY A 190 0.02 2.36 -4.16
CA GLY A 190 -0.37 1.92 -5.51
C GLY A 190 -0.69 0.44 -5.57
N LEU A 191 -0.64 -0.14 -6.78
CA LEU A 191 -0.85 -1.58 -7.02
C LEU A 191 0.36 -2.37 -6.55
N ASP A 192 0.21 -3.15 -5.48
CA ASP A 192 1.32 -3.81 -4.83
C ASP A 192 1.12 -5.32 -4.64
N MET A 193 2.15 -6.10 -4.97
CA MET A 193 2.18 -7.56 -4.89
C MET A 193 0.98 -8.25 -5.52
N ILE A 194 0.70 -7.92 -6.79
CA ILE A 194 -0.44 -8.48 -7.52
C ILE A 194 0.05 -9.52 -8.52
N LEU A 195 -0.53 -10.73 -8.46
CA LEU A 195 -0.21 -11.81 -9.39
C LEU A 195 -1.05 -11.70 -10.66
N LEU A 196 -0.39 -11.70 -11.82
CA LEU A 196 -1.01 -11.70 -13.14
C LEU A 196 -0.73 -13.01 -13.89
N PRO A 197 -1.57 -13.41 -14.86
CA PRO A 197 -1.28 -14.53 -15.73
C PRO A 197 0.06 -14.36 -16.44
N GLY A 198 0.78 -15.45 -16.65
CA GLY A 198 2.03 -15.42 -17.42
C GLY A 198 1.83 -15.02 -18.88
N SER A 199 0.59 -15.09 -19.36
CA SER A 199 0.17 -14.68 -20.71
C SER A 199 -0.20 -13.20 -20.82
N SER A 200 -0.16 -12.42 -19.73
CA SER A 200 -0.42 -10.98 -19.78
C SER A 200 0.54 -10.28 -20.74
N SER A 201 -0.01 -9.51 -21.69
CA SER A 201 0.78 -8.83 -22.70
C SER A 201 1.58 -7.66 -22.10
N PRO A 202 2.70 -7.26 -22.73
CA PRO A 202 3.41 -6.04 -22.36
C PRO A 202 2.52 -4.80 -22.40
N GLU A 203 1.59 -4.71 -23.35
CA GLU A 203 0.63 -3.62 -23.46
C GLU A 203 -0.34 -3.58 -22.28
N MET A 204 -0.87 -4.73 -21.82
CA MET A 204 -1.73 -4.79 -20.65
C MET A 204 -0.99 -4.32 -19.39
N ILE A 205 0.23 -4.83 -19.17
CA ILE A 205 1.05 -4.43 -18.00
C ILE A 205 1.43 -2.95 -18.09
N GLY A 206 1.79 -2.47 -19.28
CA GLY A 206 2.08 -1.06 -19.53
C GLY A 206 0.85 -0.17 -19.29
N GLY A 207 -0.35 -0.65 -19.62
CA GLY A 207 -1.62 0.01 -19.32
C GLY A 207 -1.82 0.21 -17.83
N LEU A 208 -1.71 -0.87 -17.05
CA LEU A 208 -1.81 -0.80 -15.58
C LEU A 208 -0.80 0.18 -14.96
N ILE A 209 0.43 0.21 -15.48
CA ILE A 209 1.46 1.17 -15.06
C ILE A 209 1.05 2.60 -15.40
N MET A 210 0.51 2.83 -16.60
CA MET A 210 0.08 4.16 -17.03
C MET A 210 -1.14 4.66 -16.26
N ASP A 211 -2.10 3.79 -15.94
CA ASP A 211 -3.28 4.14 -15.16
C ASP A 211 -2.89 4.55 -13.73
N GLU A 212 -2.05 3.76 -13.07
CA GLU A 212 -1.51 4.11 -11.74
C GLU A 212 -0.62 5.35 -11.77
N ALA A 213 0.17 5.55 -12.83
CA ALA A 213 0.94 6.77 -13.01
C ALA A 213 0.02 8.00 -13.18
N ALA A 214 -1.07 7.87 -13.94
CA ALA A 214 -2.05 8.94 -14.11
C ALA A 214 -2.74 9.30 -12.80
N ILE A 215 -3.18 8.29 -12.02
CA ILE A 215 -3.72 8.49 -10.67
C ILE A 215 -2.71 9.25 -9.80
N GLY A 216 -1.43 8.86 -9.82
CA GLY A 216 -0.39 9.51 -9.04
C GLY A 216 -0.12 10.96 -9.45
N VAL A 217 0.05 11.19 -10.75
CA VAL A 217 0.36 12.50 -11.33
C VAL A 217 -0.78 13.50 -11.11
N ILE A 218 -2.02 13.09 -11.33
CA ILE A 218 -3.19 13.97 -11.14
C ILE A 218 -3.39 14.31 -9.66
N ASN A 219 -3.25 13.32 -8.77
CA ASN A 219 -3.47 13.52 -7.33
C ASN A 219 -2.23 14.03 -6.58
N ARG A 220 -1.12 14.34 -7.28
CA ARG A 220 0.16 14.79 -6.69
C ARG A 220 0.65 13.87 -5.57
N LYS A 221 0.51 12.57 -5.78
CA LYS A 221 0.99 11.55 -4.86
C LYS A 221 1.98 10.65 -5.58
N THR A 222 2.85 10.03 -4.80
CA THR A 222 3.65 8.91 -5.29
C THR A 222 2.73 7.71 -5.53
N THR A 223 2.90 7.05 -6.67
CA THR A 223 2.28 5.76 -6.94
C THR A 223 3.33 4.76 -7.40
N ALA A 224 3.04 3.49 -7.21
CA ALA A 224 3.94 2.37 -7.43
C ALA A 224 3.15 1.20 -8.03
N VAL A 225 3.77 0.48 -8.95
CA VAL A 225 3.21 -0.74 -9.53
C VAL A 225 4.21 -1.87 -9.36
N ARG A 226 3.80 -2.89 -8.60
CA ARG A 226 4.49 -4.17 -8.42
C ARG A 226 3.53 -5.30 -8.76
N VAL A 227 3.46 -5.59 -10.07
CA VAL A 227 2.69 -6.70 -10.63
C VAL A 227 3.63 -7.83 -11.06
N ILE A 228 3.15 -9.07 -10.96
CA ILE A 228 3.97 -10.27 -11.05
C ILE A 228 3.33 -11.23 -12.06
N PRO A 229 3.69 -11.15 -13.36
CA PRO A 229 3.29 -12.14 -14.34
C PRO A 229 3.92 -13.49 -14.01
N VAL A 230 3.09 -14.52 -13.80
CA VAL A 230 3.57 -15.84 -13.35
C VAL A 230 3.71 -16.77 -14.55
N PRO A 231 4.94 -17.18 -14.95
CA PRO A 231 5.13 -18.02 -16.13
C PRO A 231 4.37 -19.34 -16.06
N GLY A 232 3.47 -19.56 -17.03
CA GLY A 232 2.59 -20.73 -17.11
C GLY A 232 1.47 -20.77 -16.07
N GLY A 233 1.26 -19.70 -15.31
CA GLY A 233 0.15 -19.55 -14.38
C GLY A 233 -1.09 -18.93 -15.04
N ASN A 234 -2.25 -19.37 -14.60
CA ASN A 234 -3.58 -18.96 -15.06
C ASN A 234 -4.37 -18.31 -13.92
N VAL A 235 -5.42 -17.56 -14.27
CA VAL A 235 -6.34 -16.98 -13.29
C VAL A 235 -6.88 -18.06 -12.36
N GLY A 236 -6.85 -17.80 -11.05
CA GLY A 236 -7.27 -18.74 -10.01
C GLY A 236 -6.15 -19.64 -9.46
N ASP A 237 -4.99 -19.72 -10.13
CA ASP A 237 -3.86 -20.47 -9.58
C ASP A 237 -3.32 -19.78 -8.32
N LYS A 238 -2.96 -20.57 -7.31
CA LYS A 238 -2.34 -20.07 -6.08
C LYS A 238 -0.82 -20.09 -6.19
N ILE A 239 -0.19 -19.01 -5.75
CA ILE A 239 1.26 -18.86 -5.70
C ILE A 239 1.67 -18.48 -4.28
N ASP A 240 2.67 -19.19 -3.77
CA ASP A 240 3.27 -18.94 -2.46
C ASP A 240 4.76 -18.66 -2.65
N PHE A 241 5.19 -17.47 -2.23
CA PHE A 241 6.60 -17.08 -2.19
C PHE A 241 7.20 -17.22 -0.79
N GLY A 242 6.37 -17.45 0.23
CA GLY A 242 6.76 -17.58 1.62
C GLY A 242 7.33 -16.31 2.24
N GLY A 243 7.59 -16.38 3.54
CA GLY A 243 8.19 -15.28 4.29
C GLY A 243 7.36 -13.99 4.21
N LEU A 244 8.03 -12.87 3.94
CA LEU A 244 7.38 -11.55 3.84
C LEU A 244 6.60 -11.35 2.54
N PHE A 245 6.92 -12.10 1.47
CA PHE A 245 6.26 -11.96 0.17
C PHE A 245 4.89 -12.65 0.12
N GLY A 246 4.62 -13.50 1.11
CA GLY A 246 3.33 -14.16 1.32
C GLY A 246 2.86 -15.02 0.14
N SER A 247 1.55 -15.12 0.03
CA SER A 247 0.87 -15.98 -0.95
C SER A 247 -0.36 -15.29 -1.49
N GLY A 248 -0.76 -15.61 -2.71
CA GLY A 248 -1.96 -15.05 -3.32
C GLY A 248 -2.49 -15.86 -4.47
N THR A 249 -3.58 -15.38 -5.05
CA THR A 249 -4.23 -15.99 -6.21
C THR A 249 -3.98 -15.13 -7.44
N ILE A 250 -3.66 -15.76 -8.59
CA ILE A 250 -3.53 -15.06 -9.86
C ILE A 250 -4.88 -14.46 -10.25
N MET A 251 -4.89 -13.15 -10.49
CA MET A 251 -6.06 -12.40 -10.97
C MET A 251 -5.73 -11.70 -12.28
N ASN A 252 -6.76 -11.25 -13.01
CA ASN A 252 -6.58 -10.52 -14.26
C ASN A 252 -7.42 -9.25 -14.26
N ALA A 253 -7.07 -8.30 -15.13
CA ALA A 253 -7.96 -7.18 -15.43
C ALA A 253 -9.27 -7.72 -16.04
N GLN A 254 -10.37 -7.06 -15.75
CA GLN A 254 -11.68 -7.37 -16.30
C GLN A 254 -11.69 -7.16 -17.82
N CYS A 255 -10.94 -6.16 -18.31
CA CYS A 255 -10.74 -5.87 -19.73
C CYS A 255 -9.24 -5.86 -20.06
N PRO A 256 -8.61 -7.03 -20.29
CA PRO A 256 -7.16 -7.14 -20.48
C PRO A 256 -6.66 -6.76 -21.89
N GLU A 257 -7.56 -6.55 -22.84
CA GLU A 257 -7.28 -6.28 -24.25
C GLU A 257 -7.96 -4.97 -24.71
N GLY A 258 -7.50 -4.41 -25.82
CA GLY A 258 -8.12 -3.26 -26.50
C GLY A 258 -7.40 -1.92 -26.31
N ALA A 259 -6.36 -1.88 -25.48
CA ALA A 259 -5.52 -0.69 -25.26
C ALA A 259 -4.21 -0.70 -26.07
N GLU A 260 -3.99 -1.70 -26.93
CA GLU A 260 -2.69 -1.94 -27.58
C GLU A 260 -2.26 -0.77 -28.46
N GLU A 261 -3.19 -0.19 -29.22
CA GLU A 261 -2.88 0.96 -30.08
C GLU A 261 -2.46 2.17 -29.24
N PHE A 262 -3.16 2.45 -28.14
CA PHE A 262 -2.84 3.56 -27.25
C PHE A 262 -1.44 3.37 -26.64
N MET A 263 -1.13 2.18 -26.15
CA MET A 263 0.17 1.85 -25.56
C MET A 263 1.32 1.96 -26.55
N ARG A 264 1.08 1.64 -27.83
CA ARG A 264 2.09 1.70 -28.89
C ARG A 264 2.35 3.10 -29.44
N ARG A 265 1.55 4.12 -29.07
CA ARG A 265 1.77 5.50 -29.53
C ARG A 265 3.11 6.08 -29.06
N GLY A 266 3.63 5.63 -27.92
CA GLY A 266 4.87 6.15 -27.33
C GLY A 266 4.83 7.65 -27.03
N GLY A 267 6.00 8.26 -26.82
CA GLY A 267 6.13 9.69 -26.54
C GLY A 267 5.98 10.06 -25.07
N ARG A 268 5.44 11.25 -24.79
CA ARG A 268 5.30 11.81 -23.44
C ARG A 268 3.90 12.38 -23.25
N ILE A 269 3.20 11.95 -22.20
CA ILE A 269 1.93 12.57 -21.78
C ILE A 269 2.26 13.97 -21.24
N PRO A 270 1.62 15.05 -21.78
CA PRO A 270 1.84 16.41 -21.30
C PRO A 270 1.46 16.59 -19.83
N ALA A 271 2.07 17.58 -19.17
CA ALA A 271 1.78 17.88 -17.78
C ALA A 271 0.31 18.32 -17.58
N PRO A 272 -0.36 17.89 -16.49
CA PRO A 272 -1.74 18.26 -16.23
C PRO A 272 -1.89 19.74 -15.87
N LEU A 273 -3.06 20.31 -16.18
CA LEU A 273 -3.43 21.65 -15.74
C LEU A 273 -3.77 21.63 -14.24
N GLN A 274 -3.20 22.56 -13.48
CA GLN A 274 -3.33 22.59 -12.02
C GLN A 274 -4.44 23.51 -11.49
N SER A 275 -4.97 24.43 -12.31
CA SER A 275 -5.78 25.56 -11.82
C SER A 275 -7.27 25.51 -12.19
N LEU A 276 -7.74 24.45 -12.85
CA LEU A 276 -9.17 24.24 -13.16
C LEU A 276 -9.70 23.10 -12.29
N GLY A 277 -9.77 23.33 -10.98
CA GLY A 277 -10.55 22.49 -10.08
C GLY A 277 -11.99 22.97 -10.12
N ASN A 278 -12.92 22.11 -10.55
CA ASN A 278 -14.36 22.34 -10.43
C ASN A 278 -14.87 21.76 -9.11
#